data_AF-A0A7Y5FB19-F1
#
_entry.id   AF-A0A7Y5FB19-F1
#
_cell.length_a   1.000
_cell.length_b   1.000
_cell.length_c   1.000
_cell.angle_alpha   90.00
_cell.angle_beta   90.00
_cell.angle_gamma   90.00
#
_symmetry.space_group_name_H-M   'P 1'
#
loop_
_entity.id
_entity.type
_entity.pdbx_description
1 polymer ?
#
loop_
_entity_poly.entity_id
_entity_poly.type
_entity_poly.pdbx_seq_one_letter_code
_entity_poly.pdbx_strand_id
1 'polypeptide(L)' 'MELKHTSTLMIHLEYIPQSENALFDICDFNGRVLKTGEINISGTTEIEVGEIPAGSYMIYILDGTLIERRKITI' A
#
# COMPACT_ATOMS: atom_id res chain seq x y z
N MET A 1 -4.06 -6.76 33.21
CA MET A 1 -3.55 -5.93 32.10
C MET A 1 -2.95 -6.89 31.09
N GLU A 2 -3.67 -7.17 30.00
CA GLU A 2 -3.15 -8.03 28.94
C GLU A 2 -2.48 -7.16 27.88
N LEU A 3 -1.20 -7.41 27.65
CA LEU A 3 -0.48 -6.86 26.51
C LEU A 3 -0.70 -7.85 25.35
N LYS A 4 -1.54 -7.47 24.38
CA LYS A 4 -1.67 -8.24 23.13
C LYS A 4 -0.62 -7.74 22.16
N HIS A 5 0.37 -8.59 21.88
CA HIS A 5 1.27 -8.40 20.76
C HIS A 5 0.51 -8.76 19.48
N THR A 6 -0.03 -7.77 18.79
CA THR A 6 -0.60 -7.96 17.46
C THR A 6 0.56 -8.00 16.48
N SER A 7 0.80 -9.15 15.85
CA SER A 7 1.68 -9.21 14.68
C SER A 7 1.12 -8.26 13.61
N THR A 8 1.78 -7.14 13.36
CA THR A 8 1.39 -6.23 12.29
C THR A 8 1.82 -6.83 10.95
N LEU A 9 0.86 -7.09 10.06
CA LEU A 9 1.16 -7.51 8.69
C LEU A 9 1.55 -6.27 7.88
N MET A 10 2.75 -6.29 7.29
CA MET A 10 3.33 -5.16 6.58
C MET A 10 3.62 -5.53 5.12
N ILE A 11 3.39 -4.59 4.21
CA ILE A 11 3.94 -4.60 2.85
C ILE A 11 5.07 -3.58 2.79
N HIS A 12 6.20 -4.00 2.24
CA HIS A 12 7.32 -3.11 1.93
C HIS A 12 7.24 -2.74 0.45
N LEU A 13 6.93 -1.47 0.18
CA LEU A 13 6.90 -0.89 -1.16
C LEU A 13 8.23 -0.18 -1.43
N GLU A 14 9.03 -0.74 -2.32
CA GLU A 14 10.26 -0.13 -2.82
C GLU A 14 9.98 0.62 -4.13
N TYR A 15 9.86 1.94 -4.03
CA TYR A 15 9.59 2.82 -5.17
C TYR A 15 10.06 4.25 -4.86
N ILE A 16 10.92 4.80 -5.71
CA ILE A 16 11.40 6.19 -5.61
C ILE A 16 10.48 7.06 -6.48
N PRO A 17 9.67 7.95 -5.88
CA PRO A 17 8.75 8.77 -6.64
C PRO A 17 9.46 9.92 -7.37
N GLN A 18 8.89 10.31 -8.50
CA GLN A 18 9.31 11.43 -9.35
C GLN A 18 8.60 12.74 -8.97
N SER A 19 7.46 12.66 -8.29
CA SER A 19 6.74 13.80 -7.74
C SER A 19 6.69 13.78 -6.21
N GLU A 20 6.56 14.97 -5.61
CA GLU A 20 6.48 15.13 -4.15
C GLU A 20 5.18 14.58 -3.54
N ASN A 21 4.16 14.35 -4.37
CA ASN A 21 2.81 13.95 -3.93
C ASN A 21 2.43 12.55 -4.44
N ALA A 22 3.42 11.66 -4.58
CA ALA A 22 3.14 10.30 -5.02
C ALA A 22 2.33 9.53 -3.95
N LEU A 23 1.29 8.84 -4.41
CA LEU A 23 0.38 8.07 -3.57
C LEU A 23 0.37 6.60 -3.97
N PHE A 24 -0.08 5.74 -3.06
CA PHE A 24 -0.53 4.41 -3.39
C PHE A 24 -2.00 4.21 -3.03
N ASP A 25 -2.69 3.38 -3.82
CA ASP A 25 -4.02 2.85 -3.50
C ASP A 25 -3.99 1.32 -3.50
N ILE A 26 -4.50 0.67 -2.45
CA ILE A 26 -4.81 -0.76 -2.43
C ILE A 26 -6.29 -0.92 -2.73
N CYS A 27 -6.61 -1.68 -3.79
CA CYS A 27 -7.98 -1.90 -4.25
C CYS A 27 -8.33 -3.38 -4.31
N ASP A 28 -9.61 -3.69 -4.07
CA ASP A 28 -10.18 -4.98 -4.44
C ASP A 28 -10.38 -5.10 -5.97
N PHE A 29 -10.81 -6.29 -6.43
CA PHE A 29 -11.03 -6.54 -7.86
C PHE A 29 -12.24 -5.83 -8.46
N ASN A 30 -13.12 -5.26 -7.64
CA ASN A 30 -14.21 -4.41 -8.10
C ASN A 30 -13.77 -2.95 -8.24
N GLY A 31 -12.49 -2.65 -7.97
CA GLY A 31 -11.94 -1.30 -8.00
C GLY A 31 -12.26 -0.48 -6.76
N ARG A 32 -12.78 -1.09 -5.69
CA ARG A 32 -13.00 -0.38 -4.43
C ARG A 32 -11.66 -0.18 -3.73
N VAL A 33 -11.34 1.08 -3.44
CA VAL A 33 -10.18 1.44 -2.62
C VAL A 33 -10.41 0.99 -1.18
N LEU A 34 -9.46 0.24 -0.64
CA LEU A 34 -9.41 -0.24 0.74
C LEU A 34 -8.44 0.58 1.58
N LYS A 35 -7.35 1.06 0.99
CA LYS A 35 -6.34 1.88 1.66
C LYS A 35 -5.69 2.83 0.66
N THR A 36 -5.48 4.07 1.08
CA THR A 36 -4.67 5.08 0.38
C THR A 36 -3.57 5.55 1.32
N GLY A 37 -2.40 5.86 0.78
CA GLY A 37 -1.33 6.48 1.55
C GLY A 37 -0.30 7.18 0.68
N GLU A 38 0.55 7.96 1.32
CA GLU A 38 1.67 8.64 0.68
C GLU A 38 2.84 7.67 0.49
N ILE A 39 3.61 7.89 -0.58
CA ILE A 39 4.85 7.16 -0.84
C ILE A 39 6.02 7.99 -0.33
N ASN A 40 6.87 7.37 0.48
CA ASN A 40 8.07 8.02 0.99
C ASN A 40 9.05 8.37 -0.13
N ILE A 41 9.47 9.63 -0.18
CA ILE A 41 10.47 10.15 -1.12
C ILE A 41 11.83 9.43 -1.03
N SER A 42 12.11 8.78 0.10
CA SER A 42 13.33 7.98 0.32
C SER A 42 13.38 6.67 -0.46
N GLY A 43 12.26 6.24 -1.05
CA GLY A 43 12.21 5.02 -1.87
C GLY A 43 11.63 3.80 -1.16
N THR A 44 11.35 3.87 0.15
CA THR A 44 10.83 2.73 0.93
C THR A 44 9.63 3.16 1.75
N THR A 45 8.47 2.58 1.46
CA THR A 45 7.21 2.83 2.17
C THR A 45 6.75 1.55 2.86
N GLU A 46 6.49 1.64 4.16
CA GLU A 46 5.92 0.54 4.95
C GLU A 46 4.42 0.73 5.07
N ILE A 47 3.66 -0.28 4.66
CA ILE A 47 2.21 -0.22 4.60
C ILE A 47 1.64 -1.28 5.53
N GLU A 48 1.02 -0.84 6.62
CA GLU A 48 0.24 -1.73 7.49
C GLU A 48 -1.04 -2.18 6.78
N VAL A 49 -1.25 -3.49 6.74
CA VAL A 49 -2.38 -4.14 6.05
C VAL A 49 -3.09 -5.17 6.93
N GLY A 50 -2.84 -5.18 8.24
CA GLY A 50 -3.44 -6.14 9.17
C GLY A 50 -4.97 -6.03 9.29
N GLU A 51 -5.53 -4.88 8.92
CA GLU A 51 -6.95 -4.60 8.84
C GLU A 51 -7.60 -5.08 7.53
N ILE A 52 -6.80 -5.41 6.52
CA ILE A 52 -7.28 -5.87 5.22
C ILE A 52 -7.42 -7.40 5.26
N PRO A 53 -8.59 -7.97 4.88
CA PRO A 53 -8.75 -9.42 4.82
C PRO A 53 -7.68 -10.08 3.95
N ALA A 54 -7.26 -11.30 4.30
CA ALA A 54 -6.35 -12.05 3.46
C ALA A 54 -6.97 -12.32 2.09
N GLY A 55 -6.20 -12.13 1.01
CA GLY A 55 -6.70 -12.19 -0.34
C GLY A 55 -5.76 -11.61 -1.39
N SER A 56 -6.22 -11.59 -2.63
CA SER A 56 -5.51 -10.92 -3.73
C SER A 56 -6.09 -9.54 -3.99
N TYR A 57 -5.20 -8.57 -4.16
CA TYR A 57 -5.54 -7.16 -4.36
C TYR A 57 -4.70 -6.56 -5.47
N MET A 58 -5.05 -5.36 -5.89
CA MET A 58 -4.23 -4.52 -6.76
C MET A 58 -3.69 -3.35 -5.94
N ILE A 59 -2.38 -3.13 -5.98
CA ILE A 59 -1.79 -1.86 -5.55
C ILE A 59 -1.56 -0.99 -6.79
N TYR A 60 -1.98 0.27 -6.71
CA TYR A 60 -1.73 1.31 -7.68
C TYR A 60 -0.72 2.29 -7.10
N ILE A 61 0.23 2.72 -7.92
CA ILE A 61 1.16 3.81 -7.63
C ILE A 61 0.74 4.97 -8.53
N LEU A 62 0.42 6.11 -7.90
CA LEU A 62 -0.05 7.33 -8.55
C LEU A 62 1.03 8.40 -8.37
N ASP A 63 1.82 8.62 -9.41
CA ASP A 63 2.97 9.54 -9.36
C ASP A 63 2.90 10.56 -10.50
N GLY A 64 2.22 11.67 -10.23
CA GLY A 64 1.91 12.69 -11.23
C GLY A 64 1.04 12.12 -12.37
N THR A 65 1.66 11.91 -13.53
CA THR A 65 0.99 11.33 -14.71
C THR A 65 1.27 9.83 -14.88
N LEU A 66 2.21 9.29 -14.10
CA LEU A 66 2.54 7.88 -14.10
C LEU A 66 1.54 7.14 -13.22
N ILE A 67 0.96 6.07 -13.78
CA ILE A 67 0.14 5.12 -13.04
C ILE A 67 0.74 3.74 -13.25
N GLU A 68 1.28 3.16 -12.19
CA GLU A 68 1.69 1.76 -12.18
C GLU A 68 0.72 0.92 -11.35
N ARG A 69 0.61 -0.37 -11.68
CA ARG A 69 -0.18 -1.32 -10.89
C ARG A 69 0.49 -2.67 -10.78
N ARG A 70 0.33 -3.31 -9.62
CA ARG A 70 0.80 -4.66 -9.33
C ARG A 70 -0.27 -5.44 -8.59
N LYS A 71 -0.36 -6.74 -8.88
CA LYS A 71 -1.12 -7.66 -8.04
C LYS A 71 -0.29 -7.95 -6.79
N ILE A 72 -0.92 -7.88 -5.63
CA ILE A 72 -0.34 -8.25 -4.34
C ILE A 72 -1.23 -9.29 -3.66
N THR A 73 -0.64 -10.03 -2.73
CA THR A 73 -1.36 -10.94 -1.84
C THR A 73 -1.14 -10.46 -0.42
N ILE A 74 -2.24 -10.28 0.31
CA ILE A 74 -2.27 -9.99 1.74
C ILE A 74 -2.68 -11.27 2.47
#